data_AF-A0A839IB64-F1
#
_entry.id   AF-A0A839IB64-F1
#
_cell.length_a   1.000
_cell.length_b   1.000
_cell.length_c   1.000
_cell.angle_alpha   90.00
_cell.angle_beta   90.00
_cell.angle_gamma   90.00
#
_symmetry.space_group_name_H-M   'P 1'
#
loop_
_entity.id
_entity.type
_entity.pdbx_description
1 polymer ?
#
loop_
_entity_poly.entity_id
_entity_poly.type
_entity_poly.pdbx_seq_one_letter_code
_entity_poly.pdbx_strand_id
1 'polypeptide(L)'
;MKTLLSSLSTTFQQRLSNPLIGSFILSWTAINIKIIVNISSLTGLERVKYIDTLYFDFESDLFLPIVMSLFYIFIIPLIQRWVDRAKYRLVDKDRKSDKNVQLSGELKSLSKINEQQSKSTLDYWSKVQDKNLERESEIAKLNLTNWISERDELNSKVTELSKELKNKENESVSNSLKLNKEIDMLNERMAFDFSKIEHVKSFNNNYNVELSHLESDFYKYKDLYDYIESIRDSLSVEDRQSFGNLSYNSIGDIGFSIKSYNELNKSEMSQYHNIATNNYSLIIKMLNLLSSENIDYLKSKRPNDDFFSILKEINSTLNAQENT
;
A
#
# COMPACT_ATOMS: atom_id res chain seq x y z
N MET A 1 -46.14 -46.22 95.49
CA MET A 1 -46.22 -44.78 95.81
C MET A 1 -45.16 -43.93 95.09
N LYS A 2 -43.88 -44.35 95.03
CA LYS A 2 -42.82 -43.59 94.33
C LYS A 2 -43.13 -43.34 92.85
N THR A 3 -43.79 -44.27 92.17
CA THR A 3 -44.21 -44.16 90.75
C THR A 3 -45.32 -43.13 90.50
N LEU A 4 -46.21 -42.93 91.46
CA LEU A 4 -47.28 -41.91 91.37
C LEU A 4 -46.75 -40.51 91.66
N LEU A 5 -45.83 -40.38 92.63
CA LEU A 5 -45.16 -39.11 92.90
C LEU A 5 -44.25 -38.69 91.74
N SER A 6 -43.58 -39.65 91.08
CA SER A 6 -42.76 -39.35 89.92
C SER A 6 -43.59 -38.95 88.69
N SER A 7 -44.72 -39.61 88.42
CA SER A 7 -45.59 -39.25 87.28
C SER A 7 -46.33 -37.93 87.50
N LEU A 8 -46.69 -37.62 88.74
CA LEU A 8 -47.23 -36.32 89.10
C LEU A 8 -46.16 -35.22 88.94
N SER A 9 -44.95 -35.46 89.46
CA SER A 9 -43.83 -34.51 89.36
C SER A 9 -43.46 -34.21 87.90
N THR A 10 -43.36 -35.23 87.03
CA THR A 10 -43.07 -35.02 85.61
C THR A 10 -44.18 -34.24 84.90
N THR A 11 -45.45 -34.53 85.21
CA THR A 11 -46.59 -33.79 84.65
C THR A 11 -46.62 -32.34 85.14
N PHE A 12 -46.34 -32.10 86.42
CA PHE A 12 -46.21 -30.74 86.95
C PHE A 12 -45.04 -30.01 86.31
N GLN A 13 -43.88 -30.64 86.16
CA GLN A 13 -42.71 -30.05 85.51
C GLN A 13 -42.98 -29.70 84.04
N GLN A 14 -43.70 -30.56 83.30
CA GLN A 14 -44.14 -30.30 81.92
C GLN A 14 -45.20 -29.21 81.81
N ARG A 15 -46.02 -28.98 82.85
CA ARG A 15 -47.01 -27.90 82.86
C ARG A 15 -46.41 -26.58 83.31
N LEU A 16 -45.45 -26.61 84.25
CA LEU A 16 -44.72 -25.43 84.73
C LEU A 16 -43.73 -24.90 83.69
N SER A 17 -43.33 -25.74 82.71
CA SER A 17 -42.57 -25.29 81.55
C SER A 17 -43.39 -24.43 80.60
N ASN A 18 -44.73 -24.46 80.68
CA ASN A 18 -45.57 -23.48 79.98
C ASN A 18 -45.45 -22.13 80.71
N PRO A 19 -44.90 -21.09 80.06
CA PRO A 19 -44.69 -19.78 80.70
C PRO A 19 -45.97 -19.18 81.25
N LEU A 20 -47.13 -19.46 80.64
CA LEU A 20 -48.44 -18.99 81.10
C LEU A 20 -48.84 -19.60 82.44
N ILE A 21 -48.69 -20.92 82.58
CA ILE A 21 -49.07 -21.63 83.80
C ILE A 21 -48.10 -21.28 84.93
N GLY A 22 -46.79 -21.26 84.64
CA GLY A 22 -45.77 -20.87 85.62
C GLY A 22 -45.95 -19.44 86.13
N SER A 23 -46.15 -18.48 85.22
CA SER A 23 -46.36 -17.08 85.59
C SER A 23 -47.71 -16.84 86.29
N PHE A 24 -48.77 -17.58 85.93
CA PHE A 24 -50.04 -17.55 86.65
C PHE A 24 -49.90 -18.04 88.09
N ILE A 25 -49.26 -19.20 88.31
CA ILE A 25 -49.01 -19.72 89.67
C ILE A 25 -48.17 -18.74 90.49
N LEU A 26 -47.13 -18.15 89.90
CA LEU A 26 -46.29 -17.16 90.56
C LEU A 26 -47.08 -15.88 90.89
N SER A 27 -47.89 -15.39 89.96
CA SER A 27 -48.73 -14.20 90.17
C SER A 27 -49.80 -14.45 91.23
N TRP A 28 -50.43 -15.63 91.21
CA TRP A 28 -51.41 -16.06 92.21
C TRP A 28 -50.76 -16.13 93.59
N THR A 29 -49.58 -16.74 93.67
CA THR A 29 -48.78 -16.83 94.91
C THR A 29 -48.42 -15.45 95.44
N ALA A 30 -48.05 -14.51 94.56
CA ALA A 30 -47.69 -13.15 94.94
C ALA A 30 -48.90 -12.36 95.48
N ILE A 31 -50.06 -12.49 94.83
CA ILE A 31 -51.30 -11.80 95.23
C ILE A 31 -51.86 -12.40 96.52
N ASN A 32 -51.89 -13.73 96.61
CA ASN A 32 -52.41 -14.49 97.75
C ASN A 32 -51.35 -14.85 98.79
N ILE A 33 -50.24 -14.11 98.85
CA ILE A 33 -49.12 -14.41 99.75
C ILE A 33 -49.56 -14.44 101.23
N LYS A 34 -50.52 -13.60 101.62
CA LYS A 34 -51.08 -13.58 102.98
C LYS A 34 -51.73 -14.90 103.34
N ILE A 35 -52.47 -15.51 102.42
CA ILE A 35 -53.12 -16.82 102.61
C ILE A 35 -52.04 -17.89 102.84
N ILE A 36 -51.01 -17.91 102.00
CA ILE A 36 -49.91 -18.88 102.07
C ILE A 36 -49.12 -18.73 103.37
N VAL A 37 -48.79 -17.50 103.77
CA VAL A 37 -48.06 -17.22 105.01
C VAL A 37 -48.89 -17.61 106.23
N ASN A 38 -50.18 -17.28 106.24
CA ASN A 38 -51.09 -17.62 107.35
C ASN A 38 -51.25 -19.15 107.49
N ILE A 39 -51.51 -19.86 106.39
CA ILE A 39 -51.60 -21.33 106.40
C ILE A 39 -50.30 -21.97 106.93
N SER A 40 -49.16 -21.43 106.50
CA SER A 40 -47.84 -21.94 106.90
C SER A 40 -47.52 -21.67 108.38
N SER A 41 -48.09 -20.62 108.97
CA SER A 41 -47.83 -20.20 110.35
C SER A 41 -48.74 -20.87 111.39
N LEU A 42 -49.91 -21.39 110.98
CA LEU A 42 -50.90 -22.00 111.88
C LEU A 42 -50.60 -23.48 112.19
N THR A 43 -51.01 -23.93 113.39
CA THR A 43 -50.87 -25.32 113.85
C THR A 43 -52.01 -26.22 113.33
N GLY A 44 -51.87 -27.55 113.42
CA GLY A 44 -52.71 -28.52 112.67
C GLY A 44 -54.23 -28.27 112.71
N LEU A 45 -54.83 -28.12 113.90
CA LEU A 45 -56.27 -27.87 114.02
C LEU A 45 -56.68 -26.45 113.62
N GLU A 46 -55.84 -25.45 113.89
CA GLU A 46 -56.08 -24.05 113.53
C GLU A 46 -56.00 -23.85 112.01
N ARG A 47 -55.09 -24.57 111.36
CA ARG A 47 -54.92 -24.56 109.90
C ARG A 47 -56.16 -25.08 109.19
N VAL A 48 -56.74 -26.20 109.67
CA VAL A 48 -57.97 -26.76 109.08
C VAL A 48 -59.12 -25.76 109.22
N LYS A 49 -59.33 -25.20 110.42
CA LYS A 49 -60.36 -24.17 110.65
C LYS A 49 -60.17 -22.94 109.76
N TYR A 50 -58.93 -22.49 109.58
CA TYR A 50 -58.63 -21.35 108.72
C TYR A 50 -58.93 -21.65 107.25
N ILE A 51 -58.56 -22.84 106.76
CA ILE A 51 -58.88 -23.26 105.39
C ILE A 51 -60.39 -23.30 105.15
N ASP A 52 -61.18 -23.75 106.13
CA ASP A 52 -62.65 -23.78 106.03
C ASP A 52 -63.28 -22.36 105.96
N THR A 53 -62.56 -21.33 106.42
CA THR A 53 -63.00 -19.93 106.32
C THR A 53 -62.60 -19.23 105.02
N LEU A 54 -61.76 -19.87 104.19
CA LEU A 54 -61.34 -19.29 102.91
C LEU A 54 -62.48 -19.43 101.89
N TYR A 55 -62.91 -18.30 101.36
CA TYR A 55 -63.82 -18.24 100.24
C TYR A 55 -63.05 -17.92 98.97
N PHE A 56 -63.44 -18.55 97.87
CA PHE A 56 -62.86 -18.28 96.56
C PHE A 56 -63.40 -16.94 96.04
N ASP A 57 -62.51 -15.97 95.85
CA ASP A 57 -62.83 -14.68 95.24
C ASP A 57 -62.31 -14.66 93.80
N PHE A 58 -63.22 -14.54 92.84
CA PHE A 58 -62.89 -14.53 91.42
C PHE A 58 -61.93 -13.40 91.03
N GLU A 59 -61.95 -12.27 91.75
CA GLU A 59 -61.07 -11.15 91.44
C GLU A 59 -59.63 -11.43 91.89
N SER A 60 -59.42 -11.75 93.17
CA SER A 60 -58.08 -12.00 93.72
C SER A 60 -57.50 -13.35 93.31
N ASP A 61 -58.33 -14.39 93.18
CA ASP A 61 -57.86 -15.76 92.98
C ASP A 61 -57.77 -16.17 91.51
N LEU A 62 -58.38 -15.40 90.60
CA LEU A 62 -58.38 -15.74 89.18
C LEU A 62 -58.03 -14.55 88.29
N PHE A 63 -58.78 -13.45 88.37
CA PHE A 63 -58.64 -12.35 87.42
C PHE A 63 -57.30 -11.61 87.56
N LEU A 64 -56.96 -11.13 88.77
CA LEU A 64 -55.71 -10.41 89.01
C LEU A 64 -54.46 -11.25 88.69
N PRO A 65 -54.38 -12.54 89.09
CA PRO A 65 -53.27 -13.40 88.69
C PRO A 65 -53.17 -13.66 87.18
N ILE A 66 -54.29 -13.73 86.44
CA ILE A 66 -54.28 -13.82 84.97
C ILE A 66 -53.72 -12.54 84.37
N VAL A 67 -54.20 -11.37 84.81
CA VAL A 67 -53.73 -10.08 84.27
C VAL A 67 -52.25 -9.88 84.58
N MET A 68 -51.80 -10.17 85.80
CA MET A 68 -50.39 -10.06 86.19
C MET A 68 -49.49 -11.07 85.46
N SER A 69 -49.98 -12.29 85.20
CA SER A 69 -49.21 -13.27 84.44
C SER A 69 -49.04 -12.87 82.99
N LEU A 70 -50.10 -12.36 82.34
CA LEU A 70 -50.00 -11.79 81.00
C LEU A 70 -49.07 -10.57 80.97
N PHE A 71 -49.20 -9.67 81.94
CA PHE A 71 -48.32 -8.51 82.09
C PHE A 71 -46.85 -8.95 82.17
N TYR A 72 -46.53 -9.92 83.03
CA TYR A 72 -45.19 -10.48 83.18
C TYR A 72 -44.67 -11.10 81.87
N ILE A 73 -45.48 -11.94 81.20
CA ILE A 73 -45.11 -12.62 79.96
C ILE A 73 -44.83 -11.63 78.82
N PHE A 74 -45.57 -10.53 78.72
CA PHE A 74 -45.40 -9.59 77.61
C PHE A 74 -44.37 -8.49 77.91
N ILE A 75 -44.32 -7.99 79.13
CA ILE A 75 -43.51 -6.81 79.44
C ILE A 75 -42.05 -7.16 79.67
N ILE A 76 -41.75 -8.33 80.24
CA ILE A 76 -40.36 -8.73 80.41
C ILE A 76 -39.64 -8.89 79.06
N PRO A 77 -40.18 -9.61 78.06
CA PRO A 77 -39.57 -9.66 76.73
C PRO A 77 -39.45 -8.28 76.06
N LEU A 78 -40.39 -7.37 76.31
CA LEU A 78 -40.29 -6.00 75.80
C LEU A 78 -39.10 -5.27 76.43
N ILE A 79 -38.97 -5.31 77.76
CA ILE A 79 -37.84 -4.72 78.49
C ILE A 79 -36.52 -5.35 78.02
N GLN A 80 -36.47 -6.68 77.90
CA GLN A 80 -35.32 -7.42 77.37
C GLN A 80 -34.92 -6.90 75.98
N ARG A 81 -35.89 -6.78 75.07
CA ARG A 81 -35.65 -6.24 73.71
C ARG A 81 -35.11 -4.82 73.73
N TRP A 82 -35.58 -3.98 74.65
CA TRP A 82 -35.07 -2.62 74.82
C TRP A 82 -33.62 -2.61 75.30
N VAL A 83 -33.29 -3.44 76.29
CA VAL A 83 -31.91 -3.61 76.79
C VAL A 83 -31.00 -4.15 75.69
N ASP A 84 -31.42 -5.18 74.96
CA ASP A 84 -30.65 -5.77 73.86
C ASP A 84 -30.41 -4.75 72.75
N ARG A 85 -31.42 -3.93 72.42
CA ARG A 85 -31.27 -2.85 71.43
C ARG A 85 -30.28 -1.79 71.90
N ALA A 86 -30.31 -1.41 73.17
CA ALA A 86 -29.37 -0.46 73.74
C ALA A 86 -27.94 -1.02 73.72
N LYS A 87 -27.76 -2.27 74.15
CA LYS A 87 -26.48 -2.98 74.11
C LYS A 87 -25.92 -3.07 72.69
N TYR A 88 -26.76 -3.44 71.72
CA TYR A 88 -26.35 -3.55 70.33
C TYR A 88 -25.84 -2.20 69.78
N ARG A 89 -26.53 -1.10 70.10
CA ARG A 89 -26.15 0.25 69.66
C ARG A 89 -24.86 0.75 70.31
N LEU A 90 -24.65 0.46 71.59
CA LEU A 90 -23.53 1.03 72.36
C LEU A 90 -22.22 0.24 72.23
N VAL A 91 -22.30 -1.08 72.04
CA VAL A 91 -21.11 -1.95 72.15
C VAL A 91 -20.92 -2.82 70.92
N ASP A 92 -21.98 -3.44 70.41
CA ASP A 92 -21.81 -4.49 69.40
C ASP A 92 -21.71 -3.94 67.97
N LYS A 93 -22.20 -2.72 67.70
CA LYS A 93 -22.07 -2.10 66.37
C LYS A 93 -20.60 -1.91 65.99
N ASP A 94 -19.81 -1.34 66.89
CA ASP A 94 -18.40 -1.04 66.63
C ASP A 94 -17.57 -2.31 66.61
N ARG A 95 -17.80 -3.23 67.56
CA ARG A 95 -17.14 -4.55 67.57
C ARG A 95 -17.42 -5.37 66.32
N LYS A 96 -18.65 -5.34 65.79
CA LYS A 96 -19.00 -6.07 64.56
C LYS A 96 -18.37 -5.42 63.33
N SER A 97 -18.27 -4.08 63.32
CA SER A 97 -17.54 -3.35 62.27
C SER A 97 -16.06 -3.72 62.27
N ASP A 98 -15.40 -3.68 63.42
CA ASP A 98 -13.98 -4.01 63.56
C ASP A 98 -13.70 -5.46 63.18
N LYS A 99 -14.56 -6.39 63.61
CA LYS A 99 -14.45 -7.80 63.22
C LYS A 99 -14.62 -7.99 61.72
N ASN A 100 -15.53 -7.26 61.08
CA ASN A 100 -15.70 -7.33 59.62
C ASN A 100 -14.48 -6.76 58.89
N VAL A 101 -13.88 -5.68 59.39
CA VAL A 101 -12.65 -5.12 58.81
C VAL A 101 -11.51 -6.13 58.94
N GLN A 102 -11.32 -6.74 60.10
CA GLN A 102 -10.30 -7.78 60.32
C GLN A 102 -10.50 -8.98 59.38
N LEU A 103 -11.72 -9.52 59.30
CA LEU A 103 -12.07 -10.61 58.39
C LEU A 103 -11.79 -10.24 56.93
N SER A 104 -12.09 -9.01 56.52
CA SER A 104 -11.80 -8.55 55.16
C SER A 104 -10.30 -8.49 54.86
N GLY A 105 -9.49 -8.14 55.87
CA GLY A 105 -8.02 -8.13 55.77
C GLY A 105 -7.46 -9.56 55.65
N GLU A 106 -7.94 -10.48 56.48
CA GLU A 106 -7.57 -11.90 56.44
C GLU A 106 -7.95 -12.56 55.11
N LEU A 107 -9.14 -12.28 54.58
CA LEU A 107 -9.55 -12.83 53.28
C LEU A 107 -8.67 -12.31 52.14
N LYS A 108 -8.24 -11.04 52.19
CA LYS A 108 -7.31 -10.48 51.20
C LYS A 108 -5.93 -11.14 51.29
N SER A 109 -5.41 -11.37 52.50
CA SER A 109 -4.11 -12.05 52.66
C SER A 109 -4.18 -13.50 52.20
N LEU A 110 -5.25 -14.23 52.55
CA LEU A 110 -5.52 -15.59 52.06
C LEU A 110 -5.63 -15.63 50.53
N SER A 111 -6.34 -14.69 49.91
CA SER A 111 -6.42 -14.59 48.45
C SER A 111 -5.05 -14.40 47.81
N LYS A 112 -4.20 -13.56 48.41
CA LYS A 112 -2.83 -13.31 47.91
C LYS A 112 -1.94 -14.55 48.08
N ILE A 113 -2.06 -15.25 49.21
CA ILE A 113 -1.35 -16.52 49.45
C ILE A 113 -1.82 -17.58 48.43
N ASN A 114 -3.12 -17.70 48.20
CA ASN A 114 -3.67 -18.64 47.21
C ASN A 114 -3.22 -18.29 45.78
N GLU A 115 -3.16 -17.00 45.44
CA GLU A 115 -2.62 -16.56 44.15
C GLU A 115 -1.14 -16.94 44.02
N GLN A 116 -0.34 -16.72 45.07
CA GLN A 116 1.07 -17.11 45.10
C GLN A 116 1.26 -18.62 45.05
N GLN A 117 0.42 -19.39 45.76
CA GLN A 117 0.44 -20.85 45.73
C GLN A 117 0.04 -21.39 44.36
N SER A 118 -1.01 -20.83 43.76
CA SER A 118 -1.42 -21.15 42.39
C SER A 118 -0.29 -20.86 41.41
N LYS A 119 0.35 -19.68 41.51
CA LYS A 119 1.53 -19.33 40.72
C LYS A 119 2.76 -20.20 41.01
N SER A 120 2.86 -20.79 42.20
CA SER A 120 3.97 -21.71 42.54
C SER A 120 3.75 -23.14 42.06
N THR A 121 2.51 -23.47 41.65
CA THR A 121 2.17 -24.83 41.20
C THR A 121 2.69 -25.04 39.78
N LEU A 122 3.33 -26.18 39.54
CA LEU A 122 3.84 -26.57 38.22
C LEU A 122 2.75 -26.50 37.13
N ASP A 123 1.51 -26.89 37.46
CA ASP A 123 0.34 -26.85 36.57
C ASP A 123 0.03 -25.44 36.05
N TYR A 124 0.22 -24.39 36.87
CA TYR A 124 0.03 -23.01 36.43
C TYR A 124 1.07 -22.61 35.38
N TRP A 125 2.34 -22.91 35.63
CA TRP A 125 3.41 -22.64 34.68
C TRP A 125 3.27 -23.45 33.39
N SER A 126 2.85 -24.72 33.49
CA SER A 126 2.51 -25.55 32.33
C SER A 126 1.43 -24.89 31.49
N LYS A 127 0.31 -24.47 32.09
CA LYS A 127 -0.77 -23.79 31.36
C LYS A 127 -0.36 -22.45 30.76
N VAL A 128 0.47 -21.67 31.46
CA VAL A 128 1.02 -20.42 30.93
C VAL A 128 1.94 -20.69 29.75
N GLN A 129 2.79 -21.71 29.85
CA GLN A 129 3.68 -22.14 28.78
C GLN A 129 2.88 -22.64 27.58
N ASP A 130 1.87 -23.49 27.78
CA ASP A 130 0.99 -23.99 26.72
C ASP A 130 0.29 -22.85 25.98
N LYS A 131 -0.24 -21.86 26.72
CA LYS A 131 -0.84 -20.65 26.12
C LYS A 131 0.17 -19.80 25.36
N ASN A 132 1.40 -19.70 25.85
CA ASN A 132 2.45 -18.97 25.14
C ASN A 132 2.87 -19.70 23.87
N LEU A 133 3.02 -21.03 23.93
CA LEU A 133 3.30 -21.88 22.76
C LEU A 133 2.17 -21.80 21.73
N GLU A 134 0.92 -21.79 22.16
CA GLU A 134 -0.24 -21.60 21.29
C GLU A 134 -0.20 -20.23 20.59
N ARG A 135 0.05 -19.15 21.34
CA ARG A 135 0.21 -17.80 20.78
C ARG A 135 1.38 -17.73 19.80
N GLU A 136 2.53 -18.32 20.13
CA GLU A 136 3.69 -18.38 19.24
C GLU A 136 3.38 -19.17 17.97
N SER A 137 2.62 -20.28 18.08
CA SER A 137 2.15 -21.06 16.94
C SER A 137 1.23 -20.24 16.03
N GLU A 138 0.32 -19.45 16.60
CA GLU A 138 -0.55 -18.56 15.83
C GLU A 138 0.24 -17.47 15.11
N ILE A 139 1.20 -16.84 15.78
CA ILE A 139 2.09 -15.84 15.17
C ILE A 139 2.91 -16.47 14.04
N ALA A 140 3.46 -17.67 14.25
CA ALA A 140 4.21 -18.38 13.22
C ALA A 140 3.34 -18.71 12.00
N LYS A 141 2.08 -19.11 12.19
CA LYS A 141 1.12 -19.34 11.09
C LYS A 141 0.83 -18.05 10.33
N LEU A 142 0.56 -16.95 11.02
CA LEU A 142 0.33 -15.64 10.37
C LEU A 142 1.55 -15.19 9.56
N ASN A 143 2.75 -15.33 10.13
CA ASN A 143 3.99 -15.00 9.43
C ASN A 143 4.18 -15.89 8.19
N LEU A 144 3.91 -17.18 8.29
CA LEU A 144 3.99 -18.11 7.16
C LEU A 144 3.00 -17.71 6.05
N THR A 145 1.76 -17.36 6.40
CA THR A 145 0.75 -16.90 5.43
C THR A 145 1.17 -15.60 4.74
N ASN A 146 1.74 -14.65 5.48
CA ASN A 146 2.27 -13.41 4.91
C ASN A 146 3.43 -13.69 3.95
N TRP A 147 4.35 -14.58 4.34
CA TRP A 147 5.50 -14.95 3.51
C TRP A 147 5.08 -15.68 2.22
N ILE A 148 4.06 -16.54 2.30
CA ILE A 148 3.48 -17.18 1.11
C ILE A 148 2.86 -16.13 0.18
N SER A 149 2.11 -15.18 0.74
CA SER A 149 1.46 -14.11 -0.04
C SER A 149 2.49 -13.21 -0.74
N GLU A 150 3.54 -12.81 -0.03
CA GLU A 150 4.65 -12.02 -0.58
C GLU A 150 5.42 -12.78 -1.66
N ARG A 151 5.68 -14.07 -1.43
CA ARG A 151 6.31 -14.94 -2.44
C ARG A 151 5.45 -15.03 -3.71
N ASP A 152 4.14 -15.18 -3.57
CA ASP A 152 3.22 -15.30 -4.71
C ASP A 152 3.10 -13.98 -5.47
N GLU A 153 3.11 -12.83 -4.77
CA GLU A 153 3.19 -11.49 -5.38
C GLU A 153 4.51 -11.32 -6.16
N LEU A 154 5.65 -11.64 -5.55
CA LEU A 154 6.96 -11.57 -6.21
C LEU A 154 7.03 -12.50 -7.43
N ASN A 155 6.50 -13.71 -7.32
CA ASN A 155 6.41 -14.63 -8.45
C ASN A 155 5.56 -14.05 -9.59
N SER A 156 4.42 -13.44 -9.27
CA SER A 156 3.59 -12.78 -10.29
C SER A 156 4.37 -11.66 -11.00
N LYS A 157 5.12 -10.85 -10.26
CA LYS A 157 5.95 -9.78 -10.80
C LYS A 157 7.10 -10.30 -11.66
N VAL A 158 7.74 -11.40 -11.26
CA VAL A 158 8.78 -12.07 -12.08
C VAL A 158 8.17 -12.62 -13.38
N THR A 159 6.96 -13.20 -13.33
CA THR A 159 6.29 -13.68 -14.54
C THR A 159 5.86 -12.54 -15.47
N GLU A 160 5.49 -11.38 -14.94
CA GLU A 160 5.17 -10.19 -15.73
C GLU A 160 6.43 -9.59 -16.38
N LEU A 161 7.49 -9.38 -15.59
CA LEU A 161 8.76 -8.86 -16.09
C LEU A 161 9.38 -9.79 -17.13
N SER A 162 9.30 -11.11 -16.95
CA SER A 162 9.79 -12.06 -17.97
C SER A 162 8.99 -12.02 -19.27
N LYS A 163 7.68 -11.77 -19.22
CA LYS A 163 6.87 -11.52 -20.42
C LYS A 163 7.25 -10.22 -21.10
N GLU A 164 7.43 -9.14 -20.35
CA GLU A 164 7.88 -7.86 -20.89
C GLU A 164 9.27 -7.97 -21.54
N LEU A 165 10.20 -8.67 -20.89
CA LEU A 165 11.56 -8.87 -21.41
C LEU A 165 11.52 -9.67 -22.72
N LYS A 166 10.72 -10.74 -22.77
CA LYS A 166 10.52 -11.52 -24.01
C LYS A 166 9.88 -10.69 -25.12
N ASN A 167 8.93 -9.80 -24.79
CA ASN A 167 8.34 -8.91 -25.78
C ASN A 167 9.36 -7.89 -26.30
N LYS A 168 10.15 -7.27 -25.43
CA LYS A 168 11.24 -6.35 -25.82
C LYS A 168 12.31 -7.05 -26.65
N GLU A 169 12.65 -8.28 -26.30
CA GLU A 169 13.59 -9.11 -27.08
C GLU A 169 13.03 -9.36 -28.50
N ASN A 170 11.75 -9.76 -28.61
CA ASN A 170 11.09 -9.93 -29.90
C ASN A 170 11.03 -8.62 -30.71
N GLU A 171 10.76 -7.49 -30.07
CA GLU A 171 10.78 -6.17 -30.72
C GLU A 171 12.19 -5.80 -31.20
N SER A 172 13.21 -6.04 -30.37
CA SER A 172 14.61 -5.81 -30.74
C SER A 172 15.04 -6.68 -31.93
N VAL A 173 14.63 -7.95 -31.96
CA VAL A 173 14.89 -8.86 -33.09
C VAL A 173 14.12 -8.41 -34.33
N SER A 174 12.87 -7.97 -34.20
CA SER A 174 12.10 -7.42 -35.32
C SER A 174 12.77 -6.17 -35.90
N ASN A 175 13.26 -5.28 -35.03
CA ASN A 175 13.94 -4.05 -35.42
C ASN A 175 15.30 -4.33 -36.06
N SER A 176 16.08 -5.28 -35.54
CA SER A 176 17.35 -5.67 -36.17
C SER A 176 17.15 -6.32 -37.54
N LEU A 177 16.09 -7.11 -37.72
CA LEU A 177 15.70 -7.66 -39.02
C LEU A 177 15.29 -6.56 -40.02
N LYS A 178 14.53 -5.55 -39.57
CA LYS A 178 14.19 -4.38 -40.40
C LYS A 178 15.44 -3.60 -40.80
N LEU A 179 16.33 -3.34 -39.85
CA LEU A 179 17.58 -2.62 -40.09
C LEU A 179 18.48 -3.37 -41.07
N ASN A 180 18.61 -4.70 -40.93
CA ASN A 180 19.39 -5.50 -41.87
C ASN A 180 18.81 -5.45 -43.29
N LYS A 181 17.49 -5.51 -43.44
CA LYS A 181 16.85 -5.32 -44.76
C LYS A 181 17.14 -3.94 -45.34
N GLU A 182 17.15 -2.90 -44.50
CA GLU A 182 17.45 -1.54 -44.93
C GLU A 182 18.93 -1.40 -45.36
N ILE A 183 19.85 -2.04 -44.64
CA ILE A 183 21.26 -2.15 -45.01
C ILE A 183 21.41 -2.88 -46.35
N ASP A 184 20.70 -3.99 -46.57
CA ASP A 184 20.73 -4.73 -47.83
C ASP A 184 20.23 -3.87 -49.00
N MET A 185 19.10 -3.17 -48.83
CA MET A 185 18.59 -2.22 -49.83
C MET A 185 19.56 -1.07 -50.12
N LEU A 186 20.24 -0.56 -49.09
CA LEU A 186 21.28 0.47 -49.23
C LEU A 186 22.49 -0.06 -50.01
N ASN A 187 22.92 -1.29 -49.74
CA ASN A 187 24.02 -1.94 -50.45
C ASN A 187 23.69 -2.16 -51.93
N GLU A 188 22.48 -2.61 -52.24
CA GLU A 188 22.01 -2.75 -53.63
C GLU A 188 22.00 -1.39 -54.34
N ARG A 189 21.51 -0.34 -53.68
CA ARG A 189 21.52 1.02 -54.23
C ARG A 189 22.94 1.54 -54.45
N MET A 190 23.85 1.32 -53.51
CA MET A 190 25.26 1.69 -53.66
C MET A 190 25.90 0.94 -54.83
N ALA A 191 25.65 -0.36 -54.98
CA ALA A 191 26.17 -1.14 -56.10
C ALA A 191 25.68 -0.60 -57.45
N PHE A 192 24.40 -0.21 -57.53
CA PHE A 192 23.83 0.44 -58.70
C PHE A 192 24.47 1.80 -59.00
N ASP A 193 24.65 2.64 -57.98
CA ASP A 193 25.29 3.95 -58.13
C ASP A 193 26.76 3.82 -58.53
N PHE A 194 27.49 2.81 -58.01
CA PHE A 194 28.85 2.48 -58.45
C PHE A 194 28.90 2.08 -59.92
N SER A 195 27.96 1.25 -60.38
CA SER A 195 27.86 0.87 -61.80
C SER A 195 27.63 2.10 -62.70
N LYS A 196 26.78 3.04 -62.28
CA LYS A 196 26.59 4.31 -62.99
C LYS A 196 27.87 5.15 -63.03
N ILE A 197 28.58 5.27 -61.91
CA ILE A 197 29.85 5.99 -61.85
C ILE A 197 30.86 5.37 -62.80
N GLU A 198 30.93 4.04 -62.87
CA GLU A 198 31.83 3.33 -63.77
C GLU A 198 31.48 3.57 -65.25
N HIS A 199 30.19 3.58 -65.58
CA HIS A 199 29.71 3.96 -66.92
C HIS A 199 30.03 5.43 -67.28
N VAL A 200 29.90 6.36 -66.33
CA VAL A 200 30.30 7.76 -66.56
C VAL A 200 31.81 7.88 -66.74
N LYS A 201 32.61 7.12 -65.99
CA LYS A 201 34.07 7.09 -66.15
C LYS A 201 34.48 6.57 -67.52
N SER A 202 33.87 5.48 -68.01
CA SER A 202 34.18 4.96 -69.35
C SER A 202 33.78 5.94 -70.45
N PHE A 203 32.62 6.60 -70.31
CA PHE A 203 32.19 7.66 -71.21
C PHE A 203 33.16 8.84 -71.22
N ASN A 204 33.58 9.32 -70.04
CA ASN A 204 34.55 10.41 -69.93
C ASN A 204 35.92 10.03 -70.52
N ASN A 205 36.37 8.79 -70.36
CA ASN A 205 37.58 8.31 -71.02
C ASN A 205 37.45 8.33 -72.55
N ASN A 206 36.31 7.92 -73.10
CA ASN A 206 36.06 8.01 -74.54
C ASN A 206 36.08 9.48 -75.02
N TYR A 207 35.45 10.40 -74.28
CA TYR A 207 35.51 11.83 -74.59
C TYR A 207 36.93 12.37 -74.54
N ASN A 208 37.74 11.98 -73.55
CA ASN A 208 39.14 12.41 -73.48
C ASN A 208 39.96 11.88 -74.68
N VAL A 209 39.67 10.67 -75.16
CA VAL A 209 40.28 10.13 -76.38
C VAL A 209 39.85 10.93 -77.61
N GLU A 210 38.56 11.19 -77.78
CA GLU A 210 38.06 12.04 -78.87
C GLU A 210 38.64 13.46 -78.83
N LEU A 211 38.72 14.06 -77.63
CA LEU A 211 39.32 15.37 -77.43
C LEU A 211 40.80 15.37 -77.84
N SER A 212 41.56 14.32 -77.49
CA SER A 212 42.96 14.18 -77.90
C SER A 212 43.14 14.02 -79.42
N HIS A 213 42.20 13.34 -80.08
CA HIS A 213 42.16 13.26 -81.54
C HIS A 213 41.86 14.63 -82.16
N LEU A 214 40.89 15.36 -81.61
CA LEU A 214 40.53 16.70 -82.08
C LEU A 214 41.67 17.70 -81.87
N GLU A 215 42.37 17.65 -80.74
CA GLU A 215 43.59 18.43 -80.51
C GLU A 215 44.68 18.10 -81.53
N SER A 216 44.90 16.81 -81.82
CA SER A 216 45.86 16.38 -82.85
C SER A 216 45.49 16.93 -84.23
N ASP A 217 44.22 16.87 -84.61
CA ASP A 217 43.75 17.40 -85.88
C ASP A 217 43.83 18.92 -85.92
N PHE A 218 43.54 19.62 -84.82
CA PHE A 218 43.73 21.05 -84.69
C PHE A 218 45.20 21.46 -84.94
N TYR A 219 46.17 20.72 -84.38
CA TYR A 219 47.59 20.96 -84.66
C TYR A 219 47.96 20.73 -86.13
N LYS A 220 47.42 19.71 -86.80
CA LYS A 220 47.64 19.52 -88.25
C LYS A 220 47.08 20.68 -89.06
N TYR A 221 45.89 21.17 -88.73
CA TYR A 221 45.30 22.34 -89.40
C TYR A 221 46.09 23.61 -89.12
N LYS A 222 46.61 23.78 -87.91
CA LYS A 222 47.49 24.89 -87.56
C LYS A 222 48.78 24.86 -88.35
N ASP A 223 49.45 23.70 -88.45
CA ASP A 223 50.66 23.54 -89.25
C ASP A 223 50.39 23.83 -90.74
N LEU A 224 49.24 23.41 -91.26
CA LEU A 224 48.80 23.72 -92.62
C LEU A 224 48.56 25.23 -92.80
N TYR A 225 47.92 25.88 -91.83
CA TYR A 225 47.69 27.32 -91.85
C TYR A 225 49.01 28.09 -91.82
N ASP A 226 49.93 27.74 -90.92
CA ASP A 226 51.27 28.34 -90.80
C ASP A 226 52.07 28.14 -92.11
N TYR A 227 51.93 26.97 -92.75
CA TYR A 227 52.52 26.70 -94.07
C TYR A 227 51.92 27.60 -95.17
N ILE A 228 50.59 27.72 -95.24
CA ILE A 228 49.91 28.61 -96.20
C ILE A 228 50.33 30.07 -95.96
N GLU A 229 50.45 30.50 -94.70
CA GLU A 229 50.88 31.85 -94.34
C GLU A 229 52.35 32.09 -94.75
N SER A 230 53.22 31.10 -94.60
CA SER A 230 54.60 31.18 -95.10
C SER A 230 54.68 31.30 -96.63
N ILE A 231 53.77 30.62 -97.36
CA ILE A 231 53.63 30.77 -98.82
C ILE A 231 53.13 32.19 -99.15
N ARG A 232 52.12 32.68 -98.43
CA ARG A 232 51.59 34.05 -98.60
C ARG A 232 52.68 35.10 -98.41
N ASP A 233 53.51 34.92 -97.40
CA ASP A 233 54.55 35.90 -97.04
C ASP A 233 55.78 35.83 -97.97
N SER A 234 56.01 34.70 -98.65
CA SER A 234 57.05 34.52 -99.68
C SER A 234 56.63 34.96 -101.09
N LEU A 235 55.36 35.30 -101.32
CA LEU A 235 54.89 35.88 -102.59
C LEU A 235 55.25 37.38 -102.70
N SER A 236 55.69 37.78 -103.89
CA SER A 236 56.09 39.14 -104.25
C SER A 236 54.91 40.15 -104.18
N VAL A 237 55.19 41.44 -104.00
CA VAL A 237 54.17 42.49 -103.78
C VAL A 237 53.19 42.61 -104.96
N GLU A 238 53.57 42.19 -106.17
CA GLU A 238 52.71 42.21 -107.37
C GLU A 238 51.77 40.98 -107.47
N ASP A 239 52.11 39.85 -106.84
CA ASP A 239 51.27 38.62 -106.83
C ASP A 239 50.21 38.62 -105.72
N ARG A 240 50.33 39.50 -104.71
CA ARG A 240 49.38 39.60 -103.59
C ARG A 240 48.02 40.18 -104.01
N GLN A 241 47.94 40.90 -105.13
CA GLN A 241 46.69 41.50 -105.62
C GLN A 241 45.79 40.51 -106.38
N SER A 242 46.32 39.38 -106.87
CA SER A 242 45.51 38.35 -107.57
C SER A 242 44.88 37.32 -106.62
N PHE A 243 45.44 37.13 -105.42
CA PHE A 243 44.85 36.26 -104.37
C PHE A 243 43.73 36.92 -103.56
N GLY A 244 43.66 38.27 -103.53
CA GLY A 244 42.60 39.02 -102.81
C GLY A 244 41.18 38.86 -103.37
N ASN A 245 41.02 38.18 -104.51
CA ASN A 245 39.72 37.95 -105.16
C ASN A 245 39.24 36.48 -105.12
N LEU A 246 39.90 35.60 -104.36
CA LEU A 246 39.33 34.28 -104.05
C LEU A 246 38.22 34.46 -103.01
N SER A 247 37.03 34.71 -103.56
CA SER A 247 35.71 34.77 -102.95
C SER A 247 35.54 33.86 -101.73
N TYR A 248 35.01 34.47 -100.67
CA TYR A 248 34.50 33.91 -99.41
C TYR A 248 33.52 32.72 -99.54
N ASN A 249 33.18 32.28 -100.75
CA ASN A 249 32.22 31.19 -100.99
C ASN A 249 32.79 29.78 -100.75
N SER A 250 34.11 29.58 -100.65
CA SER A 250 34.72 28.27 -100.34
C SER A 250 35.03 28.06 -98.84
N ILE A 251 34.85 29.07 -97.99
CA ILE A 251 34.93 28.94 -96.52
C ILE A 251 33.53 28.61 -95.93
N GLY A 252 32.47 28.76 -96.73
CA GLY A 252 31.09 28.45 -96.36
C GLY A 252 30.82 26.99 -96.00
N ASP A 253 31.59 26.05 -96.54
CA ASP A 253 31.42 24.61 -96.24
C ASP A 253 32.03 24.20 -94.88
N ILE A 254 32.95 24.99 -94.31
CA ILE A 254 33.43 24.78 -92.93
C ILE A 254 32.40 25.31 -91.91
N GLY A 255 31.61 26.34 -92.29
CA GLY A 255 30.55 26.92 -91.47
C GLY A 255 29.32 26.01 -91.26
N PHE A 256 29.06 25.08 -92.18
CA PHE A 256 27.95 24.11 -92.04
C PHE A 256 28.23 23.02 -90.99
N SER A 257 29.49 22.65 -90.79
CA SER A 257 29.90 21.70 -89.74
C SER A 257 29.77 22.30 -88.33
N ILE A 258 29.99 23.61 -88.16
CA ILE A 258 29.91 24.30 -86.86
C ILE A 258 28.45 24.49 -86.39
N LYS A 259 27.51 24.72 -87.32
CA LYS A 259 26.08 24.88 -86.97
C LYS A 259 25.45 23.56 -86.53
N SER A 260 25.86 22.45 -87.15
CA SER A 260 25.46 21.09 -86.78
C SER A 260 26.05 20.66 -85.42
N TYR A 261 27.30 21.06 -85.12
CA TYR A 261 27.94 20.81 -83.82
C TYR A 261 27.29 21.61 -82.68
N ASN A 262 26.85 22.84 -82.94
CA ASN A 262 26.17 23.68 -81.93
C ASN A 262 24.72 23.23 -81.61
N GLU A 263 24.02 22.58 -82.54
CA GLU A 263 22.68 22.04 -82.25
C GLU A 263 22.73 20.70 -81.50
N LEU A 264 23.74 19.84 -81.73
CA LEU A 264 23.99 18.66 -80.90
C LEU A 264 24.39 19.04 -79.46
N ASN A 265 25.26 20.04 -79.31
CA ASN A 265 25.81 20.44 -78.01
C ASN A 265 24.78 21.20 -77.14
N LYS A 266 23.73 21.79 -77.72
CA LYS A 266 22.64 22.42 -76.95
C LYS A 266 21.76 21.42 -76.20
N SER A 267 21.52 20.24 -76.78
CA SER A 267 20.79 19.14 -76.13
C SER A 267 21.58 18.57 -74.94
N GLU A 268 22.89 18.37 -75.12
CA GLU A 268 23.77 17.87 -74.07
C GLU A 268 24.04 18.93 -72.98
N MET A 269 24.31 20.18 -73.35
CA MET A 269 24.44 21.28 -72.38
C MET A 269 23.15 21.54 -71.58
N SER A 270 21.96 21.28 -72.14
CA SER A 270 20.71 21.36 -71.37
C SER A 270 20.60 20.25 -70.33
N GLN A 271 21.15 19.06 -70.58
CA GLN A 271 21.24 17.99 -69.58
C GLN A 271 22.30 18.33 -68.52
N TYR A 272 23.47 18.84 -68.91
CA TYR A 272 24.51 19.26 -67.96
C TYR A 272 24.08 20.45 -67.11
N HIS A 273 23.36 21.42 -67.68
CA HIS A 273 22.79 22.53 -66.92
C HIS A 273 21.83 21.98 -65.87
N ASN A 274 20.87 21.10 -66.23
CA ASN A 274 19.95 20.49 -65.27
C ASN A 274 20.64 19.67 -64.17
N ILE A 275 21.72 18.95 -64.48
CA ILE A 275 22.51 18.22 -63.48
C ILE A 275 23.24 19.21 -62.55
N ALA A 276 23.79 20.29 -63.10
CA ALA A 276 24.46 21.34 -62.33
C ALA A 276 23.46 22.10 -61.43
N THR A 277 22.27 22.49 -61.92
CA THR A 277 21.24 23.16 -61.10
C THR A 277 20.71 22.23 -60.00
N ASN A 278 20.51 20.94 -60.30
CA ASN A 278 20.07 19.97 -59.29
C ASN A 278 21.13 19.79 -58.19
N ASN A 279 22.41 19.67 -58.58
CA ASN A 279 23.51 19.55 -57.61
C ASN A 279 23.72 20.85 -56.81
N TYR A 280 23.57 22.02 -57.43
CA TYR A 280 23.66 23.31 -56.72
C TYR A 280 22.51 23.47 -55.72
N SER A 281 21.30 23.04 -56.08
CA SER A 281 20.15 23.04 -55.16
C SER A 281 20.36 22.10 -53.96
N LEU A 282 20.99 20.94 -54.18
CA LEU A 282 21.33 19.98 -53.13
C LEU A 282 22.40 20.56 -52.18
N ILE A 283 23.41 21.23 -52.73
CA ILE A 283 24.48 21.88 -51.96
C ILE A 283 23.92 23.03 -51.12
N ILE A 284 23.01 23.87 -51.66
CA ILE A 284 22.34 24.91 -50.87
C ILE A 284 21.47 24.31 -49.77
N LYS A 285 20.75 23.21 -50.03
CA LYS A 285 19.98 22.50 -48.99
C LYS A 285 20.89 21.96 -47.88
N MET A 286 22.04 21.38 -48.23
CA MET A 286 23.03 20.92 -47.24
C MET A 286 23.67 22.07 -46.46
N LEU A 287 23.97 23.20 -47.10
CA LEU A 287 24.52 24.38 -46.43
C LEU A 287 23.51 25.06 -45.50
N ASN A 288 22.22 25.11 -45.87
CA ASN A 288 21.16 25.63 -45.01
C ASN A 288 20.91 24.73 -43.79
N LEU A 289 21.02 23.41 -43.94
CA LEU A 289 21.01 22.45 -42.82
C LEU A 289 22.19 22.65 -41.85
N LEU A 290 23.31 23.19 -42.33
CA LEU A 290 24.52 23.47 -41.55
C LEU A 290 24.63 24.92 -41.05
N SER A 291 23.61 25.76 -41.27
CA SER A 291 23.59 27.13 -40.73
C SER A 291 23.51 27.14 -39.19
N SER A 292 24.06 28.19 -38.57
CA SER A 292 24.24 28.26 -37.12
C SER A 292 22.95 28.15 -36.31
N GLU A 293 21.80 28.59 -36.85
CA GLU A 293 20.49 28.47 -36.20
C GLU A 293 20.03 27.00 -36.08
N ASN A 294 20.30 26.17 -37.09
CA ASN A 294 19.95 24.75 -37.08
C ASN A 294 20.87 23.92 -36.17
N ILE A 295 22.13 24.33 -36.04
CA ILE A 295 23.10 23.68 -35.14
C ILE A 295 22.73 23.90 -33.67
N ASP A 296 22.24 25.08 -33.30
CA ASP A 296 21.82 25.36 -31.92
C ASP A 296 20.47 24.68 -31.59
N TYR A 297 19.57 24.54 -32.56
CA TYR A 297 18.37 23.70 -32.42
C TYR A 297 18.72 22.22 -32.17
N LEU A 298 19.68 21.68 -32.92
CA LEU A 298 20.17 20.30 -32.74
C LEU A 298 20.84 20.06 -31.39
N LYS A 299 21.54 21.06 -30.83
CA LYS A 299 22.13 20.99 -29.48
C LYS A 299 21.08 21.07 -28.35
N SER A 300 19.90 21.61 -28.62
CA SER A 300 18.82 21.76 -27.64
C SER A 300 17.96 20.51 -27.43
N LYS A 301 18.03 19.53 -28.35
CA LYS A 301 17.30 18.25 -28.27
C LYS A 301 18.07 17.23 -27.43
N ARG A 302 17.34 16.42 -26.65
CA ARG A 302 17.92 15.43 -25.73
C ARG A 302 18.57 14.27 -26.50
N PRO A 303 19.61 13.62 -25.96
CA PRO A 303 20.40 12.60 -26.66
C PRO A 303 19.66 11.30 -27.02
N ASN A 304 18.37 11.17 -26.68
CA ASN A 304 17.56 9.96 -26.93
C ASN A 304 16.54 10.13 -28.05
N ASP A 305 16.47 11.29 -28.72
CA ASP A 305 15.57 11.49 -29.85
C ASP A 305 16.19 10.90 -31.12
N ASP A 306 15.43 10.06 -31.83
CA ASP A 306 15.86 9.38 -33.06
C ASP A 306 16.27 10.40 -34.14
N PHE A 307 17.52 10.32 -34.58
CA PHE A 307 18.16 11.20 -35.56
C PHE A 307 17.32 11.36 -36.84
N PHE A 308 16.64 10.30 -37.28
CA PHE A 308 15.77 10.35 -38.47
C PHE A 308 14.47 11.12 -38.24
N SER A 309 13.93 11.10 -37.03
CA SER A 309 12.75 11.90 -36.67
C SER A 309 13.08 13.40 -36.65
N ILE A 310 14.27 13.75 -36.15
CA ILE A 310 14.79 15.12 -36.17
C ILE A 310 15.01 15.61 -37.61
N LEU A 311 15.60 14.79 -38.49
CA LEU A 311 15.78 15.16 -39.90
C LEU A 311 14.45 15.34 -40.65
N LYS A 312 13.43 14.54 -40.32
CA LYS A 312 12.09 14.65 -40.93
C LYS A 312 11.37 15.92 -40.50
N GLU A 313 11.52 16.33 -39.24
CA GLU A 313 10.97 17.56 -38.68
C GLU A 313 11.67 18.80 -39.28
N ILE A 314 13.00 18.78 -39.39
CA ILE A 314 13.75 19.89 -40.01
C ILE A 314 13.35 20.07 -41.49
N ASN A 315 13.21 18.96 -42.23
CA ASN A 315 12.79 18.99 -43.62
C ASN A 315 11.35 19.51 -43.79
N SER A 316 10.43 19.25 -42.84
CA SER A 316 9.08 19.80 -42.91
C SER A 316 9.05 21.30 -42.63
N THR A 317 9.86 21.82 -41.70
CA THR A 317 10.00 23.27 -41.46
C THR A 317 10.61 24.02 -42.63
N LEU A 318 11.65 23.46 -43.29
CA LEU A 318 12.25 24.08 -44.47
C LEU A 318 11.27 24.18 -45.63
N ASN A 319 10.47 23.14 -45.88
CA ASN A 319 9.43 23.16 -46.91
C ASN A 319 8.26 24.10 -46.57
N ALA A 320 8.02 24.40 -45.29
CA ALA A 320 6.99 25.35 -44.87
C ALA A 320 7.44 26.81 -45.10
N GLN A 321 8.73 27.11 -44.93
CA GLN A 321 9.29 28.45 -45.19
C GLN A 321 9.41 28.76 -46.69
N GLU A 322 9.61 27.76 -47.55
CA GLU A 322 9.60 27.96 -49.02
C GLU A 322 8.20 28.25 -49.59
N ASN A 323 7.11 28.04 -48.82
CA ASN A 323 5.72 28.24 -49.25
C ASN A 323 5.07 29.53 -48.68
N THR A 324 5.84 30.40 -48.05
CA THR A 324 5.43 31.73 -47.54
C THR A 324 6.24 32.83 -48.18
#